data_AF-A0A0D8YB19-F1
#
_entry.id   AF-A0A0D8YB19-F1
#
_cell.length_a   1.000
_cell.length_b   1.000
_cell.length_c   1.000
_cell.angle_alpha   90.00
_cell.angle_beta   90.00
_cell.angle_gamma   90.00
#
_symmetry.space_group_name_H-M   'P 1'
#
loop_
_entity.id
_entity.type
_entity.pdbx_description
1 polymer ?
#
loop_
_entity_poly.entity_id
_entity_poly.type
_entity_poly.pdbx_seq_one_letter_code
_entity_poly.pdbx_strand_id
1 'polypeptide(L)'
;MICDVAALYEIYERLEANKPKDVADIQFCIDAIRSDDSQTKKLAIQLAFRFFDVFPDKRAAALNALMSQLTVPDVEVQKLVIKGLPTTCLHHADYVDQVGDVLAQLLTVQDNHELLLVRKSLSSILTRHPKASLLAIYCAVLNAESVEEKVAMLKFMDEKVNFLLVGKLSPLMREKVAAVYSEMLAVSTPEEIEIVLRLIEKSNLITKEDKLSTYDTALEQLVEKGIDLDVECANNSETFIDAINNVIKFALILNLTPHSYTLSREMANYLFSKVEKLSLIHYSDRKDILKVLATITHLDNFEEPDDYSFVVKLFDYLREISPDPSVANFDSDSHFGQINNIEWYRELMELEMVCIILYNVLQRKRFIAKKLLFFSNIWKPRIQYLVNVIRVFTQHLKKTLDNEVERDTESSRNYSMVLDIANNVGLIANCFLVNICDLRITISPSWTRHIHYGDVAIYSIHIYLTSDLQN
;
A
#
# COMPACT_ATOMS: atom_id res chain seq x y z
N MET A 1 -52.68 13.22 12.33
CA MET A 1 -53.41 13.04 11.07
C MET A 1 -52.73 11.88 10.36
N ILE A 2 -53.46 10.81 10.04
CA ILE A 2 -52.86 9.66 9.34
C ILE A 2 -52.48 10.17 7.95
N CYS A 3 -51.19 10.21 7.65
CA CYS A 3 -50.72 10.63 6.34
C CYS A 3 -50.97 9.49 5.36
N ASP A 4 -51.83 9.73 4.37
CA ASP A 4 -52.09 8.79 3.29
C ASP A 4 -51.71 9.38 1.92
N VAL A 5 -51.63 8.51 0.92
CA VAL A 5 -51.26 8.89 -0.45
C VAL A 5 -52.28 9.86 -1.07
N ALA A 6 -53.56 9.76 -0.72
CA ALA A 6 -54.61 10.62 -1.26
C ALA A 6 -54.45 12.07 -0.80
N ALA A 7 -54.16 12.28 0.48
CA ALA A 7 -53.88 13.59 1.06
C ALA A 7 -52.68 14.27 0.39
N LEU A 8 -51.63 13.50 0.05
CA LEU A 8 -50.47 14.04 -0.68
C LEU A 8 -50.80 14.44 -2.12
N TYR A 9 -51.70 13.73 -2.80
CA TYR A 9 -52.19 14.14 -4.13
C TYR A 9 -53.05 15.41 -4.06
N GLU A 10 -53.92 15.53 -3.06
CA GLU A 10 -54.68 16.77 -2.83
C GLU A 10 -53.76 17.96 -2.53
N ILE A 11 -52.71 17.74 -1.73
CA ILE A 11 -51.68 18.75 -1.49
C ILE A 11 -50.96 19.12 -2.79
N TYR A 12 -50.60 18.13 -3.62
CA TYR A 12 -49.97 18.39 -4.92
C TYR A 12 -50.85 19.28 -5.80
N GLU A 13 -52.13 18.96 -5.96
CA GLU A 13 -53.06 19.76 -6.74
C GLU A 13 -53.20 21.19 -6.19
N ARG A 14 -53.29 21.35 -4.86
CA ARG A 14 -53.33 22.67 -4.22
C ARG A 14 -52.04 23.48 -4.44
N LEU A 15 -50.87 22.84 -4.37
CA LEU A 15 -49.58 23.47 -4.60
C LEU A 15 -49.34 23.84 -6.08
N GLU A 16 -49.99 23.16 -7.03
CA GLU A 16 -50.00 23.54 -8.44
C GLU A 16 -50.99 24.66 -8.75
N ALA A 17 -52.19 24.61 -8.17
CA ALA A 17 -53.28 25.53 -8.48
C ALA A 17 -53.17 26.89 -7.76
N ASN A 18 -52.68 26.92 -6.53
CA ASN A 18 -52.71 28.14 -5.70
C ASN A 18 -51.50 29.06 -5.94
N LYS A 19 -51.78 30.37 -5.98
CA LYS A 19 -50.79 31.46 -5.88
C LYS A 19 -51.31 32.52 -4.88
N PRO A 20 -50.62 32.78 -3.74
CA PRO A 20 -49.37 32.18 -3.27
C PRO A 20 -49.55 30.75 -2.76
N LYS A 21 -48.46 29.98 -2.75
CA LYS A 21 -48.47 28.58 -2.27
C LYS A 21 -48.42 28.52 -0.75
N ASP A 22 -49.15 27.59 -0.15
CA ASP A 22 -49.23 27.44 1.30
C ASP A 22 -47.99 26.74 1.88
N VAL A 23 -47.41 27.35 2.92
CA VAL A 23 -46.25 26.83 3.65
C VAL A 23 -46.63 25.62 4.52
N ALA A 24 -47.88 25.53 4.96
CA ALA A 24 -48.36 24.39 5.75
C ALA A 24 -48.38 23.10 4.93
N ASP A 25 -48.78 23.20 3.66
CA ASP A 25 -48.86 22.07 2.74
C ASP A 25 -47.48 21.46 2.46
N ILE A 26 -46.44 22.28 2.25
CA ILE A 26 -45.08 21.76 2.08
C ILE A 26 -44.51 21.21 3.38
N GLN A 27 -44.85 21.80 4.54
CA GLN A 27 -44.43 21.26 5.84
C GLN A 27 -45.01 19.87 6.05
N PHE A 28 -46.28 19.67 5.70
CA PHE A 28 -46.92 18.36 5.75
C PHE A 28 -46.19 17.34 4.86
N CYS A 29 -45.79 17.72 3.64
CA CYS A 29 -44.97 16.85 2.79
C CYS A 29 -43.63 16.50 3.43
N ILE A 30 -42.94 17.47 4.07
CA ILE A 30 -41.65 17.22 4.75
C ILE A 30 -41.82 16.24 5.90
N ASP A 31 -42.90 16.39 6.68
CA ASP A 31 -43.20 15.49 7.79
C ASP A 31 -43.56 14.08 7.30
N ALA A 32 -44.27 14.00 6.16
CA ALA A 32 -44.65 12.75 5.50
C ALA A 32 -43.46 11.95 4.95
N ILE A 33 -42.29 12.56 4.73
CA ILE A 33 -41.06 11.82 4.35
C ILE A 33 -40.69 10.77 5.41
N ARG A 34 -41.07 10.99 6.67
CA ARG A 34 -40.82 10.07 7.78
C ARG A 34 -41.92 9.02 7.99
N SER A 35 -42.89 8.91 7.07
CA SER A 35 -43.96 7.91 7.20
C SER A 35 -43.45 6.47 7.11
N ASP A 36 -44.12 5.54 7.79
CA ASP A 36 -43.79 4.11 7.68
C ASP A 36 -44.25 3.51 6.32
N ASP A 37 -45.28 4.10 5.69
CA ASP A 37 -45.74 3.67 4.38
C ASP A 37 -44.78 4.09 3.26
N SER A 38 -44.30 3.11 2.49
CA SER A 38 -43.30 3.32 1.43
C SER A 38 -43.88 4.13 0.25
N GLN A 39 -45.16 3.99 -0.08
CA GLN A 39 -45.78 4.75 -1.18
C GLN A 39 -45.93 6.23 -0.82
N THR A 40 -46.46 6.51 0.38
CA THR A 40 -46.58 7.86 0.94
C THR A 40 -45.23 8.54 1.02
N LYS A 41 -44.21 7.83 1.53
CA LYS A 41 -42.83 8.32 1.60
C LYS A 41 -42.26 8.69 0.23
N LYS A 42 -42.38 7.80 -0.76
CA LYS A 42 -41.87 8.04 -2.13
C LYS A 42 -42.54 9.26 -2.77
N LEU A 43 -43.85 9.41 -2.61
CA LEU A 43 -44.57 10.57 -3.12
C LEU A 43 -44.16 11.85 -2.41
N ALA A 44 -44.05 11.84 -1.07
CA ALA A 44 -43.60 12.98 -0.27
C ALA A 44 -42.21 13.47 -0.70
N ILE A 45 -41.27 12.55 -0.95
CA ILE A 45 -39.92 12.86 -1.45
C ILE A 45 -39.97 13.56 -2.81
N GLN A 46 -40.78 13.05 -3.75
CA GLN A 46 -40.92 13.65 -5.08
C GLN A 46 -41.48 15.08 -5.00
N LEU A 47 -42.48 15.29 -4.15
CA LEU A 47 -43.08 16.61 -3.92
C LEU A 47 -42.08 17.58 -3.27
N ALA A 48 -41.32 17.11 -2.28
CA ALA A 48 -40.29 17.91 -1.62
C ALA A 48 -39.23 18.39 -2.61
N PHE A 49 -38.72 17.52 -3.50
CA PHE A 49 -37.78 17.94 -4.54
C PHE A 49 -38.41 18.90 -5.57
N ARG A 50 -39.67 18.66 -5.98
CA ARG A 50 -40.34 19.48 -7.00
C ARG A 50 -40.58 20.91 -6.55
N PHE A 51 -40.90 21.11 -5.27
CA PHE A 51 -41.23 22.43 -4.72
C PHE A 51 -40.11 23.05 -3.87
N PHE A 52 -38.93 22.44 -3.82
CA PHE A 52 -37.78 22.89 -3.02
C PHE A 52 -37.43 24.37 -3.22
N ASP A 53 -37.36 24.81 -4.48
CA ASP A 53 -36.97 26.20 -4.81
C ASP A 53 -38.06 27.21 -4.46
N VAL A 54 -39.32 26.78 -4.30
CA VAL A 54 -40.46 27.67 -4.08
C VAL A 54 -40.57 28.13 -2.61
N PHE A 55 -40.02 27.36 -1.68
CA PHE A 55 -40.15 27.58 -0.24
C PHE A 55 -38.78 27.78 0.45
N PRO A 56 -38.15 28.97 0.32
CA PRO A 56 -36.82 29.22 0.86
C PRO A 56 -36.71 28.93 2.36
N ASP A 57 -37.73 29.30 3.15
CA ASP A 57 -37.76 29.12 4.61
C ASP A 57 -37.80 27.64 5.05
N LYS A 58 -38.13 26.73 4.13
CA LYS A 58 -38.28 25.29 4.41
C LYS A 58 -37.17 24.43 3.81
N ARG A 59 -36.25 25.01 3.02
CA ARG A 59 -35.20 24.26 2.31
C ARG A 59 -34.31 23.44 3.24
N ALA A 60 -33.81 24.04 4.31
CA ALA A 60 -32.95 23.34 5.27
C ALA A 60 -33.68 22.15 5.93
N ALA A 61 -34.94 22.34 6.33
CA ALA A 61 -35.75 21.28 6.92
C ALA A 61 -36.06 20.16 5.91
N ALA A 62 -36.38 20.53 4.67
CA ALA A 62 -36.62 19.58 3.59
C ALA A 62 -35.36 18.76 3.26
N LEU A 63 -34.21 19.43 3.12
CA LEU A 63 -32.93 18.77 2.80
C LEU A 63 -32.53 17.77 3.88
N ASN A 64 -32.62 18.16 5.15
CA ASN A 64 -32.32 17.27 6.28
C ASN A 64 -33.27 16.06 6.33
N ALA A 65 -34.56 16.26 6.07
CA ALA A 65 -35.53 15.16 6.02
C ALA A 65 -35.29 14.20 4.84
N LEU A 66 -34.85 14.72 3.68
CA LEU A 66 -34.48 13.92 2.53
C LEU A 66 -33.20 13.11 2.81
N MET A 67 -32.15 13.75 3.31
CA MET A 67 -30.88 13.08 3.63
C MET A 67 -31.03 12.01 4.71
N SER A 68 -31.91 12.21 5.70
CA SER A 68 -32.15 11.19 6.72
C SER A 68 -32.75 9.89 6.17
N GLN A 69 -33.31 9.89 4.96
CA GLN A 69 -33.80 8.65 4.33
C GLN A 69 -32.68 7.81 3.72
N LEU A 70 -31.47 8.36 3.54
CA LEU A 70 -30.32 7.61 3.03
C LEU A 70 -29.80 6.58 4.03
N THR A 71 -30.09 6.76 5.33
CA THR A 71 -29.71 5.83 6.40
C THR A 71 -30.78 4.75 6.65
N VAL A 72 -31.95 4.86 6.02
CA VAL A 72 -33.08 3.93 6.21
C VAL A 72 -32.96 2.79 5.19
N PRO A 73 -33.11 1.50 5.57
CA PRO A 73 -32.91 0.36 4.67
C PRO A 73 -34.08 0.15 3.69
N ASP A 74 -34.35 1.13 2.82
CA ASP A 74 -35.27 1.04 1.67
C ASP A 74 -34.52 1.52 0.41
N VAL A 75 -33.94 0.58 -0.32
CA VAL A 75 -33.13 0.81 -1.54
C VAL A 75 -33.86 1.68 -2.58
N GLU A 76 -35.16 1.48 -2.76
CA GLU A 76 -35.91 2.23 -3.77
C GLU A 76 -36.14 3.69 -3.35
N VAL A 77 -36.27 3.93 -2.04
CA VAL A 77 -36.29 5.28 -1.46
C VAL A 77 -34.92 5.92 -1.54
N GLN A 78 -33.85 5.20 -1.20
CA GLN A 78 -32.48 5.70 -1.27
C GLN A 78 -32.13 6.14 -2.70
N LYS A 79 -32.38 5.28 -3.70
CA LYS A 79 -32.20 5.60 -5.12
C LYS A 79 -32.96 6.87 -5.55
N LEU A 80 -34.21 7.03 -5.06
CA LEU A 80 -35.03 8.21 -5.35
C LEU A 80 -34.40 9.48 -4.77
N VAL A 81 -33.94 9.43 -3.52
CA VAL A 81 -33.28 10.55 -2.85
C VAL A 81 -31.96 10.90 -3.54
N ILE A 82 -31.08 9.92 -3.75
CA ILE A 82 -29.78 10.10 -4.43
C ILE A 82 -29.97 10.81 -5.77
N LYS A 83 -30.92 10.35 -6.58
CA LYS A 83 -31.22 10.93 -7.89
C LYS A 83 -31.77 12.36 -7.80
N GLY A 84 -32.51 12.69 -6.74
CA GLY A 84 -33.12 14.00 -6.53
C GLY A 84 -32.15 15.03 -5.94
N LEU A 85 -31.19 14.63 -5.10
CA LEU A 85 -30.29 15.56 -4.39
C LEU A 85 -29.64 16.64 -5.27
N PRO A 86 -29.13 16.34 -6.49
CA PRO A 86 -28.54 17.38 -7.35
C PRO A 86 -29.49 18.53 -7.72
N THR A 87 -30.82 18.32 -7.70
CA THR A 87 -31.78 19.37 -8.03
C THR A 87 -31.86 20.44 -6.93
N THR A 88 -31.57 20.08 -5.68
CA THR A 88 -31.52 21.04 -4.55
C THR A 88 -30.36 22.04 -4.71
N CYS A 89 -29.31 21.63 -5.42
CA CYS A 89 -28.14 22.45 -5.74
C CYS A 89 -28.32 23.28 -7.02
N LEU A 90 -29.48 23.20 -7.69
CA LEU A 90 -29.72 23.84 -8.99
C LEU A 90 -29.47 25.36 -8.92
N HIS A 91 -30.11 26.03 -7.97
CA HIS A 91 -30.01 27.49 -7.82
C HIS A 91 -29.29 27.92 -6.53
N HIS A 92 -28.82 26.95 -5.74
CA HIS A 92 -28.34 27.16 -4.38
C HIS A 92 -26.98 26.50 -4.20
N ALA A 93 -25.91 27.29 -4.32
CA ALA A 93 -24.55 26.82 -4.07
C ALA A 93 -24.33 26.48 -2.58
N ASP A 94 -25.13 27.07 -1.68
CA ASP A 94 -25.04 26.92 -0.22
C ASP A 94 -25.36 25.52 0.30
N TYR A 95 -25.89 24.63 -0.54
CA TYR A 95 -26.16 23.24 -0.19
C TYR A 95 -25.19 22.25 -0.85
N VAL A 96 -24.27 22.73 -1.70
CA VAL A 96 -23.36 21.87 -2.47
C VAL A 96 -22.35 21.18 -1.56
N ASP A 97 -21.95 21.82 -0.48
CA ASP A 97 -21.11 21.27 0.57
C ASP A 97 -21.77 20.06 1.24
N GLN A 98 -22.97 20.24 1.80
CA GLN A 98 -23.69 19.19 2.50
C GLN A 98 -24.11 18.05 1.55
N VAL A 99 -24.60 18.38 0.35
CA VAL A 99 -25.01 17.38 -0.64
C VAL A 99 -23.80 16.64 -1.22
N GLY A 100 -22.70 17.35 -1.48
CA GLY A 100 -21.47 16.77 -2.01
C GLY A 100 -20.82 15.82 -1.02
N ASP A 101 -20.77 16.17 0.26
CA ASP A 101 -20.23 15.34 1.33
C ASP A 101 -21.01 14.02 1.48
N VAL A 102 -22.34 14.10 1.62
CA VAL A 102 -23.21 12.92 1.75
C VAL A 102 -23.10 12.01 0.52
N LEU A 103 -23.13 12.58 -0.69
CA LEU A 103 -22.99 11.77 -1.91
C LEU A 103 -21.59 11.15 -2.04
N ALA A 104 -20.52 11.82 -1.55
CA ALA A 104 -19.17 11.26 -1.56
C ALA A 104 -19.06 10.06 -0.61
N GLN A 105 -19.65 10.14 0.59
CA GLN A 105 -19.71 9.03 1.54
C GLN A 105 -20.42 7.80 0.96
N LEU A 106 -21.44 8.00 0.12
CA LEU A 106 -22.17 6.91 -0.54
C LEU A 106 -21.40 6.24 -1.71
N LEU A 107 -20.15 6.62 -1.99
CA LEU A 107 -19.34 5.96 -3.03
C LEU A 107 -18.90 4.54 -2.66
N THR A 108 -19.11 4.10 -1.42
CA THR A 108 -18.80 2.75 -0.92
C THR A 108 -20.03 1.84 -0.82
N VAL A 109 -21.20 2.30 -1.28
CA VAL A 109 -22.44 1.50 -1.28
C VAL A 109 -22.28 0.24 -2.14
N GLN A 110 -22.75 -0.90 -1.62
CA GLN A 110 -22.60 -2.21 -2.26
C GLN A 110 -23.55 -2.44 -3.44
N ASP A 111 -24.73 -1.80 -3.44
CA ASP A 111 -25.67 -1.93 -4.56
C ASP A 111 -25.14 -1.17 -5.79
N ASN A 112 -24.91 -1.92 -6.87
CA ASN A 112 -24.35 -1.37 -8.10
C ASN A 112 -25.23 -0.29 -8.76
N HIS A 113 -26.56 -0.38 -8.60
CA HIS A 113 -27.47 0.60 -9.16
C HIS A 113 -27.44 1.91 -8.38
N GLU A 114 -27.42 1.84 -7.04
CA GLU A 114 -27.20 2.98 -6.15
C GLU A 114 -25.85 3.63 -6.43
N LEU A 115 -24.77 2.85 -6.47
CA LEU A 115 -23.44 3.35 -6.77
C LEU A 115 -23.40 4.11 -8.11
N LEU A 116 -24.05 3.59 -9.15
CA LEU A 116 -24.14 4.27 -10.44
C LEU A 116 -24.91 5.59 -10.34
N LEU A 117 -25.99 5.63 -9.57
CA LEU A 117 -26.77 6.84 -9.31
C LEU A 117 -25.98 7.86 -8.50
N VAL A 118 -25.24 7.44 -7.47
CA VAL A 118 -24.36 8.30 -6.66
C VAL A 118 -23.33 8.96 -7.57
N ARG A 119 -22.62 8.16 -8.38
CA ARG A 119 -21.58 8.65 -9.31
C ARG A 119 -22.16 9.63 -10.33
N LYS A 120 -23.36 9.38 -10.84
CA LYS A 120 -24.07 10.30 -11.75
C LYS A 120 -24.47 11.60 -11.05
N SER A 121 -24.94 11.50 -9.81
CA SER A 121 -25.40 12.64 -9.02
C SER A 121 -24.24 13.55 -8.61
N LEU A 122 -23.12 12.97 -8.15
CA LEU A 122 -21.86 13.68 -7.93
C LEU A 122 -21.34 14.35 -9.20
N SER A 123 -21.35 13.64 -10.34
CA SER A 123 -20.90 14.21 -11.62
C SER A 123 -21.77 15.41 -12.03
N SER A 124 -23.07 15.37 -11.75
CA SER A 124 -24.01 16.46 -12.03
C SER A 124 -23.66 17.72 -11.22
N ILE A 125 -23.46 17.58 -9.90
CA ILE A 125 -23.09 18.73 -9.07
C ILE A 125 -21.68 19.24 -9.42
N LEU A 126 -20.74 18.35 -9.73
CA LEU A 126 -19.37 18.71 -10.11
C LEU A 126 -19.32 19.51 -11.41
N THR A 127 -20.17 19.17 -12.38
CA THR A 127 -20.28 19.92 -13.64
C THR A 127 -20.85 21.32 -13.42
N ARG A 128 -21.78 21.45 -12.46
CA ARG A 128 -22.51 22.70 -12.19
C ARG A 128 -21.74 23.66 -11.29
N HIS A 129 -21.20 23.14 -10.19
CA HIS A 129 -20.54 23.89 -9.12
C HIS A 129 -19.15 23.30 -8.83
N PRO A 130 -18.23 23.34 -9.81
CA PRO A 130 -17.00 22.56 -9.77
C PRO A 130 -16.14 22.83 -8.54
N LYS A 131 -15.98 24.11 -8.15
CA LYS A 131 -15.15 24.48 -6.99
C LYS A 131 -15.76 23.99 -5.68
N ALA A 132 -17.06 24.22 -5.48
CA ALA A 132 -17.75 23.83 -4.25
C ALA A 132 -17.83 22.30 -4.13
N SER A 133 -18.14 21.60 -5.22
CA SER A 133 -18.19 20.13 -5.21
C SER A 133 -16.81 19.49 -4.99
N LEU A 134 -15.74 20.04 -5.56
CA LEU A 134 -14.38 19.57 -5.28
C LEU A 134 -14.01 19.72 -3.80
N LEU A 135 -14.34 20.86 -3.20
CA LEU A 135 -14.10 21.10 -1.78
C LEU A 135 -14.93 20.15 -0.91
N ALA A 136 -16.20 19.92 -1.26
CA ALA A 136 -17.07 18.99 -0.55
C ALA A 136 -16.50 17.56 -0.57
N ILE A 137 -16.10 17.06 -1.74
CA ILE A 137 -15.50 15.72 -1.87
C ILE A 137 -14.18 15.66 -1.09
N TYR A 138 -13.35 16.69 -1.16
CA TYR A 138 -12.10 16.75 -0.41
C TYR A 138 -12.33 16.71 1.12
N CYS A 139 -13.29 17.47 1.64
CA CYS A 139 -13.67 17.41 3.05
C CYS A 139 -14.20 16.02 3.43
N ALA A 140 -14.99 15.38 2.57
CA ALA A 140 -15.43 14.01 2.80
C ALA A 140 -14.26 13.03 2.88
N VAL A 141 -13.23 13.19 2.04
CA VAL A 141 -12.00 12.37 2.10
C VAL A 141 -11.26 12.58 3.43
N LEU A 142 -11.18 13.81 3.92
CA LEU A 142 -10.54 14.11 5.22
C LEU A 142 -11.30 13.49 6.40
N ASN A 143 -12.63 13.49 6.32
CA ASN A 143 -13.50 12.98 7.39
C ASN A 143 -13.68 11.45 7.34
N ALA A 144 -13.34 10.81 6.23
CA ALA A 144 -13.44 9.36 6.09
C ALA A 144 -12.46 8.66 7.05
N GLU A 145 -12.95 7.65 7.77
CA GLU A 145 -12.16 6.89 8.74
C GLU A 145 -11.42 5.73 8.08
N SER A 146 -12.01 5.11 7.05
CA SER A 146 -11.46 3.93 6.39
C SER A 146 -10.64 4.27 5.15
N VAL A 147 -9.60 3.48 4.88
CA VAL A 147 -8.79 3.62 3.66
C VAL A 147 -9.64 3.32 2.42
N GLU A 148 -10.58 2.38 2.52
CA GLU A 148 -11.49 2.02 1.43
C GLU A 148 -12.36 3.19 0.98
N GLU A 149 -12.93 3.96 1.93
CA GLU A 149 -13.71 5.16 1.65
C GLU A 149 -12.87 6.23 0.95
N LYS A 150 -11.69 6.55 1.51
CA LYS A 150 -10.75 7.51 0.90
C LYS A 150 -10.38 7.10 -0.52
N VAL A 151 -10.06 5.82 -0.73
CA VAL A 151 -9.73 5.25 -2.05
C VAL A 151 -10.90 5.39 -3.03
N ALA A 152 -12.14 5.09 -2.61
CA ALA A 152 -13.32 5.21 -3.47
C ALA A 152 -13.56 6.66 -3.92
N MET A 153 -13.45 7.62 -3.00
CA MET A 153 -13.61 9.04 -3.28
C MET A 153 -12.50 9.57 -4.19
N LEU A 154 -11.23 9.23 -3.92
CA LEU A 154 -10.09 9.67 -4.73
C LEU A 154 -10.10 9.05 -6.13
N LYS A 155 -10.53 7.79 -6.29
CA LYS A 155 -10.77 7.19 -7.62
C LYS A 155 -11.84 7.93 -8.40
N PHE A 156 -12.96 8.27 -7.75
CA PHE A 156 -14.00 9.07 -8.38
C PHE A 156 -13.46 10.44 -8.84
N MET A 157 -12.68 11.11 -7.98
CA MET A 157 -12.03 12.37 -8.33
C MET A 157 -11.11 12.19 -9.54
N ASP A 158 -10.24 11.19 -9.56
CA ASP A 158 -9.29 10.98 -10.66
C ASP A 158 -10.00 10.79 -12.01
N GLU A 159 -11.04 9.96 -12.02
CA GLU A 159 -11.81 9.65 -13.23
C GLU A 159 -12.65 10.84 -13.74
N LYS A 160 -13.27 11.61 -12.82
CA LYS A 160 -14.23 12.64 -13.20
C LYS A 160 -13.65 14.04 -13.28
N VAL A 161 -12.69 14.38 -12.43
CA VAL A 161 -12.12 15.72 -12.42
C VAL A 161 -11.27 15.97 -13.65
N ASN A 162 -10.45 15.01 -14.06
CA ASN A 162 -9.68 15.14 -15.30
C ASN A 162 -10.57 15.19 -16.55
N PHE A 163 -11.63 14.36 -16.58
CA PHE A 163 -12.56 14.30 -17.70
C PHE A 163 -13.48 15.53 -17.80
N LEU A 164 -14.09 15.95 -16.70
CA LEU A 164 -15.11 17.01 -16.68
C LEU A 164 -14.52 18.41 -16.52
N LEU A 165 -13.36 18.54 -15.84
CA LEU A 165 -12.78 19.83 -15.50
C LEU A 165 -11.51 20.17 -16.27
N VAL A 166 -11.04 19.30 -17.19
CA VAL A 166 -9.90 19.53 -18.11
C VAL A 166 -8.76 20.31 -17.44
N GLY A 167 -8.03 19.66 -16.54
CA GLY A 167 -6.80 20.21 -15.93
C GLY A 167 -7.00 21.40 -14.99
N LYS A 168 -8.22 21.70 -14.54
CA LYS A 168 -8.53 22.85 -13.65
C LYS A 168 -8.29 22.58 -12.15
N LEU A 169 -7.46 21.60 -11.77
CA LEU A 169 -7.01 21.54 -10.37
C LEU A 169 -5.97 22.63 -10.14
N SER A 170 -6.24 23.52 -9.18
CA SER A 170 -5.26 24.51 -8.74
C SER A 170 -4.05 23.82 -8.11
N PRO A 171 -2.84 24.41 -8.17
CA PRO A 171 -1.66 23.85 -7.51
C PRO A 171 -1.90 23.55 -6.02
N LEU A 172 -2.53 24.49 -5.30
CA LEU A 172 -2.92 24.32 -3.89
C LEU A 172 -3.80 23.08 -3.66
N MET A 173 -4.72 22.77 -4.57
CA MET A 173 -5.57 21.59 -4.41
C MET A 173 -4.78 20.31 -4.65
N ARG A 174 -3.81 20.31 -5.56
CA ARG A 174 -2.94 19.15 -5.78
C ARG A 174 -2.08 18.87 -4.56
N GLU A 175 -1.51 19.92 -3.99
CA GLU A 175 -0.76 19.86 -2.73
C GLU A 175 -1.62 19.27 -1.60
N LYS A 176 -2.87 19.74 -1.46
CA LYS A 176 -3.81 19.18 -0.48
C LYS A 176 -4.15 17.71 -0.73
N VAL A 177 -4.30 17.29 -1.98
CA VAL A 177 -4.55 15.88 -2.34
C VAL A 177 -3.30 15.03 -2.09
N ALA A 178 -2.10 15.55 -2.39
CA ALA A 178 -0.82 14.92 -2.08
C ALA A 178 -0.67 14.70 -0.56
N ALA A 179 -1.01 15.71 0.25
CA ALA A 179 -0.99 15.59 1.71
C ALA A 179 -1.91 14.47 2.23
N VAL A 180 -3.09 14.29 1.62
CA VAL A 180 -3.98 13.18 1.96
C VAL A 180 -3.34 11.83 1.61
N TYR A 181 -2.73 11.72 0.43
CA TYR A 181 -2.02 10.49 0.05
C TYR A 181 -0.86 10.18 1.01
N SER A 182 -0.10 11.18 1.45
CA SER A 182 1.00 10.95 2.41
C SER A 182 0.47 10.50 3.77
N GLU A 183 -0.61 11.11 4.26
CA GLU A 183 -1.25 10.73 5.52
C GLU A 183 -1.81 9.30 5.45
N MET A 184 -2.46 8.95 4.33
CA MET A 184 -2.93 7.58 4.11
C MET A 184 -1.78 6.57 4.17
N LEU A 185 -0.67 6.83 3.49
CA LEU A 185 0.50 5.95 3.53
C LEU A 185 1.12 5.81 4.91
N ALA A 186 1.16 6.89 5.71
CA ALA A 186 1.76 6.89 7.04
C ALA A 186 0.93 6.13 8.09
N VAL A 187 -0.40 6.07 7.91
CA VAL A 187 -1.33 5.41 8.85
C VAL A 187 -1.70 3.99 8.41
N SER A 188 -1.51 3.67 7.13
CA SER A 188 -1.93 2.40 6.55
C SER A 188 -1.24 1.15 7.09
N THR A 189 -1.97 0.04 7.03
CA THR A 189 -1.43 -1.30 7.23
C THR A 189 -0.54 -1.74 6.06
N PRO A 190 0.29 -2.77 6.24
CA PRO A 190 1.14 -3.28 5.17
C PRO A 190 0.39 -3.68 3.88
N GLU A 191 -0.86 -4.13 3.98
CA GLU A 191 -1.72 -4.52 2.85
C GLU A 191 -2.36 -3.31 2.16
N GLU A 192 -2.74 -2.30 2.95
CA GLU A 192 -3.30 -1.05 2.44
C GLU A 192 -2.26 -0.21 1.68
N ILE A 193 -1.00 -0.22 2.12
CA ILE A 193 0.10 0.49 1.44
C ILE A 193 0.13 0.12 -0.05
N GLU A 194 -0.03 -1.15 -0.40
CA GLU A 194 -0.04 -1.57 -1.81
C GLU A 194 -1.20 -0.94 -2.59
N ILE A 195 -2.39 -0.89 -1.99
CA ILE A 195 -3.59 -0.31 -2.59
C ILE A 195 -3.39 1.19 -2.82
N VAL A 196 -2.85 1.89 -1.81
CA VAL A 196 -2.62 3.33 -1.86
C VAL A 196 -1.52 3.68 -2.86
N LEU A 197 -0.40 2.95 -2.89
CA LEU A 197 0.66 3.17 -3.88
C LEU A 197 0.19 2.97 -5.31
N ARG A 198 -0.59 1.91 -5.55
CA ARG A 198 -1.20 1.66 -6.87
C ARG A 198 -2.18 2.77 -7.27
N LEU A 199 -2.88 3.36 -6.30
CA LEU A 199 -3.76 4.50 -6.53
C LEU A 199 -2.95 5.76 -6.88
N ILE A 200 -1.89 6.07 -6.13
CA ILE A 200 -1.00 7.21 -6.37
C ILE A 200 -0.34 7.09 -7.76
N GLU A 201 0.15 5.90 -8.11
CA GLU A 201 0.79 5.65 -9.39
C GLU A 201 -0.15 5.97 -10.56
N LYS A 202 -1.40 5.51 -10.49
CA LYS A 202 -2.43 5.74 -11.52
C LYS A 202 -3.04 7.16 -11.48
N SER A 203 -2.94 7.84 -10.35
CA SER A 203 -3.53 9.16 -10.14
C SER A 203 -2.95 10.19 -11.10
N ASN A 204 -3.84 10.92 -11.75
CA ASN A 204 -3.56 12.10 -12.57
C ASN A 204 -3.91 13.39 -11.81
N LEU A 205 -4.40 13.29 -10.56
CA LEU A 205 -4.70 14.45 -9.71
C LEU A 205 -3.44 15.19 -9.25
N ILE A 206 -2.32 14.49 -9.16
CA ILE A 206 -1.02 15.00 -8.70
C ILE A 206 0.05 14.78 -9.78
N THR A 207 1.04 15.67 -9.83
CA THR A 207 2.13 15.58 -10.80
C THR A 207 3.16 14.51 -10.40
N LYS A 208 4.11 14.20 -11.29
CA LYS A 208 5.19 13.27 -10.96
C LYS A 208 6.08 13.77 -9.82
N GLU A 209 6.31 15.07 -9.74
CA GLU A 209 7.09 15.70 -8.66
C GLU A 209 6.34 15.60 -7.33
N ASP A 210 5.03 15.90 -7.34
CA ASP A 210 4.17 15.77 -6.16
C ASP A 210 4.15 14.32 -5.63
N LYS A 211 4.16 13.31 -6.53
CA LYS A 211 4.23 11.89 -6.14
C LYS A 211 5.50 11.58 -5.36
N LEU A 212 6.66 12.04 -5.83
CA LEU A 212 7.94 11.83 -5.15
C LEU A 212 7.93 12.48 -3.77
N SER A 213 7.51 13.74 -3.67
CA SER A 213 7.40 14.46 -2.39
C SER A 213 6.41 13.79 -1.43
N THR A 214 5.31 13.22 -1.96
CA THR A 214 4.35 12.42 -1.17
C THR A 214 5.02 11.18 -0.58
N TYR A 215 5.83 10.48 -1.38
CA TYR A 215 6.57 9.30 -0.92
C TYR A 215 7.60 9.67 0.15
N ASP A 216 8.35 10.75 -0.06
CA ASP A 216 9.36 11.22 0.88
C ASP A 216 8.73 11.57 2.24
N THR A 217 7.68 12.40 2.21
CA THR A 217 6.97 12.84 3.42
C THR A 217 6.39 11.66 4.21
N ALA A 218 5.78 10.69 3.51
CA ALA A 218 5.19 9.52 4.16
C ALA A 218 6.25 8.58 4.74
N LEU A 219 7.35 8.37 4.05
CA LEU A 219 8.47 7.56 4.56
C LEU A 219 9.17 8.23 5.74
N GLU A 220 9.36 9.55 5.72
CA GLU A 220 9.88 10.33 6.85
C GLU A 220 9.02 10.13 8.10
N GLN A 221 7.69 10.29 7.99
CA GLN A 221 6.77 10.08 9.10
C GLN A 221 6.81 8.64 9.65
N LEU A 222 6.90 7.64 8.77
CA LEU A 222 7.01 6.24 9.18
C LEU A 222 8.36 5.94 9.86
N VAL A 223 9.44 6.55 9.38
CA VAL A 223 10.78 6.45 9.98
C VAL A 223 10.80 7.10 11.35
N GLU A 224 10.27 8.32 11.50
CA GLU A 224 10.17 9.02 12.79
C GLU A 224 9.38 8.17 13.81
N LYS A 225 8.20 7.69 13.42
CA LYS A 225 7.42 6.76 14.24
C LYS A 225 8.20 5.48 14.59
N GLY A 226 8.96 4.96 13.64
CA GLY A 226 9.80 3.78 13.83
C GLY A 226 10.97 4.01 14.79
N ILE A 227 11.56 5.21 14.79
CA ILE A 227 12.62 5.64 15.71
C ILE A 227 12.07 5.82 17.12
N ASP A 228 10.91 6.44 17.27
CA ASP A 228 10.26 6.62 18.57
C ASP A 228 9.97 5.27 19.23
N LEU A 229 9.40 4.33 18.46
CA LEU A 229 9.14 2.96 18.92
C LEU A 229 10.43 2.17 19.23
N ASP A 230 11.52 2.45 18.51
CA ASP A 230 12.85 1.88 18.74
C ASP A 230 13.42 2.26 20.12
N VAL A 231 13.15 3.49 20.58
CA VAL A 231 13.60 4.02 21.87
C VAL A 231 12.72 3.48 23.01
N GLU A 232 11.42 3.30 22.74
CA GLU A 232 10.44 2.79 23.71
C GLU A 232 10.50 1.27 23.94
N CYS A 233 11.39 0.54 23.24
CA CYS A 233 11.56 -0.92 23.25
C CYS A 233 12.00 -1.52 24.62
N ALA A 234 11.14 -1.37 25.64
CA ALA A 234 11.16 -2.17 26.86
C ALA A 234 9.95 -3.12 26.97
N ASN A 235 8.80 -2.87 26.30
CA ASN A 235 7.56 -3.58 26.67
C ASN A 235 6.59 -4.04 25.54
N ASN A 236 6.69 -3.63 24.26
CA ASN A 236 5.76 -4.09 23.19
C ASN A 236 6.49 -4.41 21.88
N SER A 237 6.65 -5.70 21.56
CA SER A 237 7.35 -6.18 20.36
C SER A 237 6.53 -6.12 19.07
N GLU A 238 5.20 -6.19 19.14
CA GLU A 238 4.33 -6.29 17.96
C GLU A 238 4.21 -4.97 17.19
N THR A 239 3.93 -3.87 17.89
CA THR A 239 3.79 -2.53 17.27
C THR A 239 5.09 -2.03 16.62
N PHE A 240 6.22 -2.44 17.18
CA PHE A 240 7.55 -2.17 16.63
C PHE A 240 7.78 -2.90 15.29
N ILE A 241 7.43 -4.18 15.23
CA ILE A 241 7.55 -5.00 14.02
C ILE A 241 6.62 -4.46 12.93
N ASP A 242 5.40 -4.07 13.26
CA ASP A 242 4.45 -3.49 12.30
C ASP A 242 4.97 -2.17 11.70
N ALA A 243 5.53 -1.28 12.52
CA ALA A 243 6.11 -0.02 12.05
C ALA A 243 7.30 -0.25 11.10
N ILE A 244 8.17 -1.21 11.44
CA ILE A 244 9.28 -1.62 10.57
C ILE A 244 8.76 -2.24 9.26
N ASN A 245 7.78 -3.14 9.34
CA ASN A 245 7.20 -3.81 8.19
C ASN A 245 6.53 -2.83 7.23
N ASN A 246 5.90 -1.77 7.72
CA ASN A 246 5.37 -0.69 6.90
C ASN A 246 6.47 0.02 6.09
N VAL A 247 7.56 0.44 6.75
CA VAL A 247 8.71 1.08 6.07
C VAL A 247 9.32 0.14 5.02
N ILE A 248 9.51 -1.13 5.37
CA ILE A 248 10.08 -2.15 4.49
C ILE A 248 9.19 -2.37 3.28
N LYS A 249 7.89 -2.66 3.47
CA LYS A 249 6.98 -2.94 2.35
C LYS A 249 6.89 -1.75 1.42
N PHE A 250 6.80 -0.53 1.98
CA PHE A 250 6.77 0.69 1.19
C PHE A 250 8.07 0.86 0.38
N ALA A 251 9.24 0.79 1.03
CA ALA A 251 10.53 0.90 0.34
C ALA A 251 10.72 -0.18 -0.73
N LEU A 252 10.27 -1.42 -0.46
CA LEU A 252 10.34 -2.54 -1.40
C LEU A 252 9.51 -2.26 -2.66
N ILE A 253 8.24 -1.86 -2.50
CA ILE A 253 7.34 -1.61 -3.63
C ILE A 253 7.87 -0.49 -4.53
N LEU A 254 8.37 0.60 -3.94
CA LEU A 254 8.95 1.71 -4.70
C LEU A 254 10.21 1.33 -5.46
N ASN A 255 11.03 0.41 -4.93
CA ASN A 255 12.28 0.01 -5.58
C ASN A 255 12.14 -1.15 -6.56
N LEU A 256 11.05 -1.91 -6.48
CA LEU A 256 10.74 -2.96 -7.45
C LEU A 256 9.95 -2.46 -8.66
N THR A 257 9.36 -1.27 -8.58
CA THR A 257 8.67 -0.64 -9.71
C THR A 257 9.68 0.02 -10.67
N PRO A 258 9.35 0.15 -11.97
CA PRO A 258 10.28 0.68 -12.99
C PRO A 258 10.62 2.18 -12.84
N HIS A 259 10.18 2.81 -11.75
CA HIS A 259 10.47 4.20 -11.43
C HIS A 259 11.57 4.23 -10.36
N SER A 260 12.70 4.87 -10.66
CA SER A 260 13.84 4.95 -9.75
C SER A 260 13.57 5.92 -8.60
N TYR A 261 12.75 5.51 -7.62
CA TYR A 261 12.70 6.19 -6.34
C TYR A 261 14.05 6.00 -5.63
N THR A 262 14.64 7.08 -5.14
CA THR A 262 15.90 7.04 -4.39
C THR A 262 15.58 7.29 -2.93
N LEU A 263 15.93 6.37 -2.04
CA LEU A 263 15.73 6.56 -0.60
C LEU A 263 16.56 7.75 -0.11
N SER A 264 15.96 8.60 0.72
CA SER A 264 16.69 9.67 1.41
C SER A 264 17.73 9.09 2.38
N ARG A 265 18.70 9.92 2.76
CA ARG A 265 19.74 9.53 3.72
C ARG A 265 19.17 9.07 5.06
N GLU A 266 18.14 9.75 5.56
CA GLU A 266 17.51 9.43 6.84
C GLU A 266 16.88 8.03 6.81
N MET A 267 16.19 7.71 5.72
CA MET A 267 15.59 6.39 5.51
C MET A 267 16.64 5.30 5.36
N ALA A 268 17.73 5.59 4.64
CA ALA A 268 18.85 4.67 4.49
C ALA A 268 19.50 4.38 5.86
N ASN A 269 19.82 5.41 6.64
CA ASN A 269 20.37 5.29 7.99
C ASN A 269 19.47 4.44 8.89
N TYR A 270 18.16 4.71 8.89
CA TYR A 270 17.19 3.95 9.66
C TYR A 270 17.19 2.46 9.28
N LEU A 271 17.08 2.12 8.00
CA LEU A 271 17.09 0.72 7.56
C LEU A 271 18.42 0.01 7.88
N PHE A 272 19.56 0.67 7.65
CA PHE A 272 20.87 0.09 7.94
C PHE A 272 21.12 -0.08 9.45
N SER A 273 20.55 0.77 10.30
CA SER A 273 20.63 0.62 11.76
C SER A 273 20.01 -0.70 12.26
N LYS A 274 19.00 -1.22 11.54
CA LYS A 274 18.32 -2.46 11.92
C LYS A 274 19.20 -3.70 11.76
N VAL A 275 20.30 -3.59 11.01
CA VAL A 275 21.29 -4.66 10.86
C VAL A 275 21.77 -5.17 12.22
N GLU A 276 21.94 -4.28 13.21
CA GLU A 276 22.43 -4.68 14.54
C GLU A 276 21.44 -5.55 15.31
N LYS A 277 20.15 -5.45 14.98
CA LYS A 277 19.06 -6.16 15.66
C LYS A 277 18.56 -7.38 14.88
N LEU A 278 19.16 -7.74 13.73
CA LEU A 278 18.66 -8.82 12.86
C LEU A 278 18.55 -10.17 13.58
N SER A 279 19.45 -10.49 14.50
CA SER A 279 19.41 -11.74 15.28
C SER A 279 18.25 -11.81 16.28
N LEU A 280 17.67 -10.66 16.63
CA LEU A 280 16.53 -10.54 17.56
C LEU A 280 15.18 -10.58 16.84
N ILE A 281 15.18 -10.43 15.51
CA ILE A 281 13.98 -10.33 14.68
C ILE A 281 13.62 -11.73 14.15
N HIS A 282 12.33 -12.03 14.10
CA HIS A 282 11.84 -13.28 13.53
C HIS A 282 12.24 -13.43 12.05
N TYR A 283 12.50 -14.66 11.60
CA TYR A 283 13.05 -14.92 10.26
C TYR A 283 12.24 -14.27 9.12
N SER A 284 10.90 -14.27 9.23
CA SER A 284 10.03 -13.71 8.19
C SER A 284 10.31 -12.21 7.96
N ASP A 285 10.31 -11.42 9.03
CA ASP A 285 10.51 -9.96 8.95
C ASP A 285 11.97 -9.64 8.59
N ARG A 286 12.91 -10.41 9.14
CA ARG A 286 14.34 -10.30 8.83
C ARG A 286 14.61 -10.49 7.33
N LYS A 287 13.98 -11.48 6.71
CA LYS A 287 14.09 -11.75 5.28
C LYS A 287 13.64 -10.54 4.46
N ASP A 288 12.55 -9.88 4.86
CA ASP A 288 12.03 -8.73 4.13
C ASP A 288 12.95 -7.49 4.28
N ILE A 289 13.52 -7.26 5.48
CA ILE A 289 14.58 -6.25 5.69
C ILE A 289 15.76 -6.49 4.75
N LEU A 290 16.30 -7.71 4.77
CA LEU A 290 17.46 -8.07 3.96
C LEU A 290 17.17 -7.96 2.46
N LYS A 291 15.95 -8.31 2.04
CA LYS A 291 15.53 -8.17 0.65
C LYS A 291 15.47 -6.70 0.21
N VAL A 292 14.95 -5.81 1.05
CA VAL A 292 14.97 -4.35 0.78
C VAL A 292 16.40 -3.86 0.68
N LEU A 293 17.23 -4.12 1.69
CA LEU A 293 18.63 -3.69 1.71
C LEU A 293 19.42 -4.21 0.50
N ALA A 294 19.22 -5.48 0.13
CA ALA A 294 19.86 -6.07 -1.05
C ALA A 294 19.37 -5.42 -2.35
N THR A 295 18.09 -5.08 -2.44
CA THR A 295 17.50 -4.45 -3.63
C THR A 295 18.00 -3.01 -3.79
N ILE A 296 17.94 -2.18 -2.74
CA ILE A 296 18.39 -0.78 -2.81
C ILE A 296 19.89 -0.69 -3.09
N THR A 297 20.70 -1.59 -2.51
CA THR A 297 22.16 -1.60 -2.77
C THR A 297 22.48 -2.10 -4.17
N HIS A 298 21.74 -3.08 -4.69
CA HIS A 298 21.89 -3.55 -6.07
C HIS A 298 21.55 -2.46 -7.09
N LEU A 299 20.42 -1.77 -6.90
CA LEU A 299 19.94 -0.74 -7.83
C LEU A 299 20.67 0.60 -7.69
N ASP A 300 21.37 0.86 -6.58
CA ASP A 300 21.95 2.18 -6.24
C ASP A 300 20.91 3.28 -5.98
N ASN A 301 19.74 2.88 -5.50
CA ASN A 301 18.61 3.77 -5.29
C ASN A 301 18.53 4.28 -3.84
N PHE A 302 19.65 4.76 -3.29
CA PHE A 302 19.68 5.34 -1.95
C PHE A 302 20.77 6.40 -1.82
N GLU A 303 20.51 7.43 -1.02
CA GLU A 303 21.52 8.41 -0.66
C GLU A 303 22.54 7.82 0.31
N GLU A 304 23.78 8.33 0.26
CA GLU A 304 24.86 7.81 1.09
C GLU A 304 24.55 7.97 2.60
N PRO A 305 24.65 6.89 3.39
CA PRO A 305 24.45 6.94 4.84
C PRO A 305 25.58 7.70 5.54
N ASP A 306 25.32 8.18 6.75
CA ASP A 306 26.30 8.97 7.52
C ASP A 306 27.53 8.15 7.92
N ASP A 307 27.33 6.86 8.19
CA ASP A 307 28.40 5.93 8.47
C ASP A 307 28.15 4.54 7.84
N TYR A 308 29.22 3.74 7.85
CA TYR A 308 29.22 2.37 7.32
C TYR A 308 29.56 1.34 8.40
N SER A 309 29.26 1.65 9.67
CA SER A 309 29.45 0.73 10.80
C SER A 309 28.65 -0.56 10.62
N PHE A 310 27.47 -0.47 10.00
CA PHE A 310 26.61 -1.60 9.64
C PHE A 310 27.34 -2.65 8.79
N VAL A 311 28.37 -2.27 8.01
CA VAL A 311 29.15 -3.23 7.20
C VAL A 311 29.91 -4.21 8.08
N VAL A 312 30.51 -3.74 9.18
CA VAL A 312 31.19 -4.62 10.14
C VAL A 312 30.18 -5.56 10.79
N LYS A 313 29.02 -5.02 11.17
CA LYS A 313 27.92 -5.79 11.76
C LYS A 313 27.36 -6.84 10.80
N LEU A 314 27.24 -6.53 9.50
CA LEU A 314 26.87 -7.49 8.46
C LEU A 314 27.93 -8.59 8.28
N PHE A 315 29.22 -8.28 8.45
CA PHE A 315 30.27 -9.31 8.41
C PHE A 315 30.23 -10.23 9.64
N ASP A 316 30.00 -9.68 10.83
CA ASP A 316 29.79 -10.47 12.04
C ASP A 316 28.53 -11.34 11.91
N TYR A 317 27.45 -10.78 11.36
CA TYR A 317 26.22 -11.50 11.07
C TYR A 317 26.44 -12.62 10.03
N LEU A 318 27.11 -12.33 8.92
CA LEU A 318 27.51 -13.32 7.91
C LEU A 318 28.31 -14.48 8.54
N ARG A 319 29.19 -14.16 9.51
CA ARG A 319 29.97 -15.16 10.25
C ARG A 319 29.08 -16.04 11.13
N GLU A 320 28.06 -15.48 11.77
CA GLU A 320 27.11 -16.20 12.63
C GLU A 320 26.23 -17.17 11.83
N ILE A 321 25.76 -16.76 10.64
CA ILE A 321 24.95 -17.61 9.77
C ILE A 321 25.78 -18.59 8.93
N SER A 322 27.10 -18.39 8.83
CA SER A 322 27.99 -19.29 8.09
C SER A 322 28.35 -20.53 8.92
N PRO A 323 28.47 -21.71 8.30
CA PRO A 323 28.73 -22.95 9.02
C PRO A 323 30.12 -22.93 9.69
N ASP A 324 30.26 -23.61 10.83
CA ASP A 324 31.44 -23.54 11.68
C ASP A 324 32.51 -24.61 11.34
N PRO A 325 33.74 -24.21 10.97
CA PRO A 325 34.82 -25.16 10.68
C PRO A 325 35.31 -25.94 11.92
N SER A 326 35.00 -25.49 13.14
CA SER A 326 35.44 -26.12 14.41
C SER A 326 34.56 -27.28 14.89
N VAL A 327 33.38 -27.47 14.29
CA VAL A 327 32.54 -28.65 14.51
C VAL A 327 33.11 -29.79 13.66
N ALA A 328 34.24 -30.33 14.11
CA ALA A 328 35.12 -31.22 13.34
C ALA A 328 34.61 -32.67 13.13
N ASN A 329 33.30 -32.90 13.10
CA ASN A 329 32.69 -34.21 12.79
C ASN A 329 31.53 -34.07 11.78
N PHE A 330 31.69 -33.23 10.75
CA PHE A 330 30.76 -33.18 9.62
C PHE A 330 31.12 -34.27 8.61
N ASP A 331 30.49 -35.44 8.70
CA ASP A 331 30.36 -36.30 7.52
C ASP A 331 29.48 -35.54 6.52
N SER A 332 30.13 -34.88 5.56
CA SER A 332 29.45 -34.04 4.57
C SER A 332 28.33 -34.81 3.86
N ASP A 333 28.53 -36.08 3.55
CA ASP A 333 27.56 -36.90 2.79
C ASP A 333 26.30 -37.27 3.60
N SER A 334 26.36 -37.32 4.94
CA SER A 334 25.20 -37.70 5.78
C SER A 334 24.29 -36.52 6.09
N HIS A 335 24.85 -35.31 6.20
CA HIS A 335 24.11 -34.09 6.52
C HIS A 335 23.37 -33.49 5.31
N PHE A 336 23.92 -33.63 4.09
CA PHE A 336 23.27 -33.19 2.86
C PHE A 336 22.07 -34.08 2.46
N GLY A 337 22.01 -35.32 2.95
CA GLY A 337 20.90 -36.24 2.67
C GLY A 337 19.72 -36.15 3.65
N GLN A 338 19.85 -35.42 4.77
CA GLN A 338 18.84 -35.39 5.85
C GLN A 338 18.12 -34.04 6.03
N ILE A 339 18.71 -32.93 5.60
CA ILE A 339 18.07 -31.60 5.70
C ILE A 339 17.04 -31.44 4.57
N ASN A 340 15.83 -30.99 4.93
CA ASN A 340 14.76 -30.73 3.96
C ASN A 340 15.18 -29.61 2.99
N ASN A 341 14.86 -29.73 1.69
CA ASN A 341 15.20 -28.72 0.66
C ASN A 341 14.75 -27.29 1.02
N ILE A 342 13.67 -27.17 1.81
CA ILE A 342 13.10 -25.90 2.27
C ILE A 342 14.00 -25.19 3.29
N GLU A 343 14.69 -25.93 4.16
CA GLU A 343 15.61 -25.37 5.16
C GLU A 343 16.87 -24.82 4.50
N TRP A 344 17.44 -25.57 3.54
CA TRP A 344 18.56 -25.07 2.74
C TRP A 344 18.20 -23.84 1.92
N TYR A 345 17.03 -23.83 1.28
CA TYR A 345 16.56 -22.67 0.53
C TYR A 345 16.48 -21.43 1.43
N ARG A 346 15.95 -21.60 2.66
CA ARG A 346 15.86 -20.53 3.66
C ARG A 346 17.23 -19.97 4.02
N GLU A 347 18.18 -20.81 4.41
CA GLU A 347 19.52 -20.38 4.83
C GLU A 347 20.32 -19.76 3.69
N LEU A 348 20.24 -20.33 2.48
CA LEU A 348 20.96 -19.86 1.31
C LEU A 348 20.42 -18.53 0.78
N MET A 349 19.09 -18.34 0.80
CA MET A 349 18.49 -17.04 0.44
C MET A 349 18.98 -15.93 1.36
N GLU A 350 19.06 -16.21 2.66
CA GLU A 350 19.55 -15.25 3.63
C GLU A 350 21.03 -14.91 3.41
N LEU A 351 21.87 -15.95 3.21
CA LEU A 351 23.27 -15.80 2.84
C LEU A 351 23.45 -14.98 1.56
N GLU A 352 22.63 -15.24 0.54
CA GLU A 352 22.68 -14.50 -0.73
C GLU A 352 22.39 -13.01 -0.52
N MET A 353 21.31 -12.67 0.20
CA MET A 353 20.94 -11.27 0.45
C MET A 353 22.06 -10.53 1.19
N VAL A 354 22.61 -11.10 2.26
CA VAL A 354 23.72 -10.51 3.03
C VAL A 354 24.96 -10.33 2.13
N CYS A 355 25.29 -11.36 1.33
CA CYS A 355 26.43 -11.32 0.42
C CYS A 355 26.26 -10.24 -0.66
N ILE A 356 25.06 -10.06 -1.21
CA ILE A 356 24.77 -9.03 -2.22
C ILE A 356 24.90 -7.64 -1.63
N ILE A 357 24.35 -7.40 -0.42
CA ILE A 357 24.49 -6.11 0.28
C ILE A 357 25.97 -5.77 0.44
N LEU A 358 26.75 -6.70 1.01
CA LEU A 358 28.19 -6.52 1.22
C LEU A 358 28.93 -6.29 -0.09
N TYR A 359 28.66 -7.11 -1.11
CA TYR A 359 29.33 -7.02 -2.41
C TYR A 359 29.15 -5.64 -3.05
N ASN A 360 27.91 -5.16 -3.12
CA ASN A 360 27.57 -3.89 -3.76
C ASN A 360 28.17 -2.69 -3.00
N VAL A 361 28.08 -2.69 -1.67
CA VAL A 361 28.67 -1.62 -0.84
C VAL A 361 30.19 -1.58 -0.99
N LEU A 362 30.86 -2.73 -0.93
CA LEU A 362 32.31 -2.82 -1.04
C LEU A 362 32.84 -2.50 -2.43
N GLN A 363 32.10 -2.88 -3.47
CA GLN A 363 32.43 -2.57 -4.85
C GLN A 363 32.49 -1.05 -5.08
N ARG A 364 31.54 -0.31 -4.49
CA ARG A 364 31.50 1.16 -4.58
C ARG A 364 32.48 1.84 -3.62
N LYS A 365 32.61 1.34 -2.39
CA LYS A 365 33.35 2.00 -1.30
C LYS A 365 34.64 1.27 -0.97
N ARG A 366 35.64 1.40 -1.85
CA ARG A 366 36.97 0.75 -1.73
C ARG A 366 37.70 1.01 -0.41
N PHE A 367 37.48 2.15 0.23
CA PHE A 367 38.14 2.45 1.52
C PHE A 367 37.63 1.55 2.65
N ILE A 368 36.37 1.10 2.58
CA ILE A 368 35.78 0.16 3.55
C ILE A 368 36.40 -1.22 3.36
N ALA A 369 36.52 -1.67 2.11
CA ALA A 369 37.18 -2.93 1.77
C ALA A 369 38.63 -2.99 2.30
N LYS A 370 39.38 -1.88 2.21
CA LYS A 370 40.72 -1.77 2.79
C LYS A 370 40.73 -1.91 4.32
N LYS A 371 39.76 -1.30 5.02
CA LYS A 371 39.62 -1.44 6.48
C LYS A 371 39.32 -2.89 6.87
N LEU A 372 38.40 -3.56 6.15
CA LEU A 372 38.04 -4.96 6.40
C LEU A 372 39.18 -5.94 6.11
N LEU A 373 40.04 -5.64 5.15
CA LEU A 373 41.23 -6.45 4.86
C LEU A 373 42.16 -6.54 6.08
N PHE A 374 42.23 -5.49 6.90
CA PHE A 374 43.01 -5.47 8.14
C PHE A 374 42.52 -6.50 9.16
N PHE A 375 41.21 -6.81 9.15
CA PHE A 375 40.58 -7.82 10.00
C PHE A 375 40.40 -9.17 9.30
N SER A 376 41.17 -9.42 8.23
CA SER A 376 40.97 -10.61 7.40
C SER A 376 41.23 -11.95 8.08
N ASN A 377 41.98 -11.96 9.18
CA ASN A 377 42.19 -13.15 10.00
C ASN A 377 40.88 -13.64 10.65
N ILE A 378 39.89 -12.77 10.84
CA ILE A 378 38.63 -13.09 11.52
C ILE A 378 37.64 -13.73 10.53
N TRP A 379 37.50 -13.16 9.34
CA TRP A 379 36.46 -13.57 8.39
C TRP A 379 36.93 -14.54 7.31
N LYS A 380 38.20 -14.51 6.88
CA LYS A 380 38.69 -15.38 5.77
C LYS A 380 38.51 -16.88 6.04
N PRO A 381 38.84 -17.42 7.22
CA PRO A 381 38.71 -18.87 7.46
C PRO A 381 37.25 -19.34 7.33
N ARG A 382 36.30 -18.52 7.79
CA ARG A 382 34.85 -18.81 7.71
C ARG A 382 34.35 -18.76 6.28
N ILE A 383 34.76 -17.75 5.51
CA ILE A 383 34.39 -17.66 4.09
C ILE A 383 35.05 -18.79 3.26
N GLN A 384 36.29 -19.18 3.56
CA GLN A 384 36.92 -20.35 2.93
C GLN A 384 36.13 -21.64 3.18
N TYR A 385 35.68 -21.84 4.40
CA TYR A 385 34.83 -22.98 4.75
C TYR A 385 33.48 -22.92 4.03
N LEU A 386 32.82 -21.76 4.01
CA LEU A 386 31.59 -21.53 3.26
C LEU A 386 31.74 -21.88 1.77
N VAL A 387 32.82 -21.44 1.11
CA VAL A 387 33.10 -21.79 -0.29
C VAL A 387 33.20 -23.31 -0.49
N ASN A 388 33.85 -24.01 0.43
CA ASN A 388 33.95 -25.47 0.36
C ASN A 388 32.60 -26.15 0.52
N VAL A 389 31.79 -25.71 1.49
CA VAL A 389 30.42 -26.21 1.72
C VAL A 389 29.55 -25.99 0.48
N ILE A 390 29.52 -24.76 -0.05
CA ILE A 390 28.76 -24.42 -1.26
C ILE A 390 29.24 -25.24 -2.47
N ARG A 391 30.55 -25.47 -2.60
CA ARG A 391 31.08 -26.30 -3.69
C ARG A 391 30.59 -27.74 -3.63
N VAL A 392 30.61 -28.36 -2.45
CA VAL A 392 30.11 -29.74 -2.27
C VAL A 392 28.59 -29.78 -2.51
N PHE A 393 27.86 -28.82 -1.94
CA PHE A 393 26.41 -28.70 -2.08
C PHE A 393 25.97 -28.55 -3.54
N THR A 394 26.58 -27.62 -4.29
CA THR A 394 26.26 -27.40 -5.71
C THR A 394 26.62 -28.61 -6.59
N GLN A 395 27.66 -29.37 -6.26
CA GLN A 395 27.98 -30.63 -6.94
C GLN A 395 26.92 -31.70 -6.69
N HIS A 396 26.40 -31.79 -5.46
CA HIS A 396 25.32 -32.70 -5.13
C HIS A 396 24.03 -32.33 -5.86
N LEU A 397 23.63 -31.05 -5.80
CA LEU A 397 22.44 -30.55 -6.51
C LEU A 397 22.49 -30.79 -8.01
N LYS A 398 23.63 -30.56 -8.67
CA LYS A 398 23.79 -30.84 -10.10
C LYS A 398 23.57 -32.31 -10.44
N LYS A 399 24.15 -33.22 -9.65
CA LYS A 399 23.95 -34.68 -9.84
C LYS A 399 22.47 -35.06 -9.65
N THR A 400 21.80 -34.49 -8.66
CA THR A 400 20.36 -34.72 -8.42
C THR A 400 19.52 -34.18 -9.58
N LEU A 401 19.85 -32.99 -10.09
CA LEU A 401 19.19 -32.39 -11.25
C LEU A 401 19.38 -33.27 -12.50
N ASP A 402 20.60 -33.71 -12.78
CA ASP A 402 20.92 -34.59 -13.91
C ASP A 402 20.13 -35.91 -13.86
N ASN A 403 19.83 -36.42 -12.66
CA ASN A 403 19.02 -37.62 -12.45
C ASN A 403 17.50 -37.35 -12.57
N GLU A 404 17.03 -36.14 -12.25
CA GLU A 404 15.61 -35.75 -12.30
C GLU A 404 15.16 -35.17 -13.66
N VAL A 405 16.10 -34.73 -14.52
CA VAL A 405 15.82 -34.19 -15.88
C VAL A 405 15.01 -35.15 -16.77
N GLU A 406 14.99 -36.46 -16.46
CA GLU A 406 14.16 -37.45 -17.15
C GLU A 406 12.64 -37.34 -16.84
N ARG A 407 12.24 -36.54 -15.84
CA ARG A 407 10.84 -36.31 -15.44
C ARG A 407 10.63 -34.83 -15.12
N ASP A 408 10.21 -34.04 -16.10
CA ASP A 408 9.96 -32.59 -15.96
C ASP A 408 8.89 -32.33 -14.86
N THR A 409 9.36 -32.08 -13.64
CA THR A 409 8.57 -32.03 -12.40
C THR A 409 8.84 -30.74 -11.65
N GLU A 410 7.88 -30.31 -10.82
CA GLU A 410 7.98 -29.10 -10.00
C GLU A 410 9.22 -29.10 -9.06
N SER A 411 9.70 -30.28 -8.66
CA SER A 411 10.95 -30.44 -7.90
C SER A 411 12.18 -29.94 -8.67
N SER A 412 12.27 -30.21 -9.97
CA SER A 412 13.40 -29.79 -10.81
C SER A 412 13.56 -28.26 -10.87
N ARG A 413 12.44 -27.52 -10.87
CA ARG A 413 12.46 -26.05 -10.84
C ARG A 413 12.96 -25.53 -9.50
N ASN A 414 12.54 -26.15 -8.39
CA ASN A 414 13.00 -25.78 -7.05
C ASN A 414 14.49 -26.03 -6.88
N TYR A 415 15.02 -27.17 -7.35
CA TYR A 415 16.45 -27.46 -7.31
C TYR A 415 17.28 -26.50 -8.18
N SER A 416 16.77 -26.11 -9.35
CA SER A 416 17.41 -25.11 -10.21
C SER A 416 17.51 -23.74 -9.52
N MET A 417 16.44 -23.31 -8.85
CA MET A 417 16.43 -22.05 -8.09
C MET A 417 17.45 -22.07 -6.93
N VAL A 418 17.47 -23.15 -6.14
CA VAL A 418 18.43 -23.33 -5.04
C VAL A 418 19.87 -23.34 -5.55
N LEU A 419 20.11 -23.95 -6.72
CA LEU A 419 21.42 -23.98 -7.36
C LEU A 419 21.89 -22.58 -7.76
N ASP A 420 21.01 -21.75 -8.32
CA ASP A 420 21.30 -20.36 -8.69
C ASP A 420 21.72 -19.51 -7.48
N ILE A 421 20.98 -19.62 -6.37
CA ILE A 421 21.27 -18.94 -5.11
C ILE A 421 22.65 -19.38 -4.58
N ALA A 422 22.90 -20.69 -4.52
CA ALA A 422 24.17 -21.24 -4.04
C ALA A 422 25.35 -20.80 -4.92
N ASN A 423 25.17 -20.74 -6.25
CA ASN A 423 26.19 -20.24 -7.16
C ASN A 423 26.50 -18.76 -6.92
N ASN A 424 25.49 -17.91 -6.68
CA ASN A 424 25.68 -16.50 -6.36
C ASN A 424 26.47 -16.33 -5.05
N VAL A 425 26.10 -17.05 -3.98
CA VAL A 425 26.82 -17.03 -2.70
C VAL A 425 28.28 -17.47 -2.90
N GLY A 426 28.51 -18.60 -3.58
CA GLY A 426 29.84 -19.12 -3.83
C GLY A 426 30.72 -18.18 -4.67
N LEU A 427 30.14 -17.52 -5.68
CA LEU A 427 30.83 -16.54 -6.51
C LEU A 427 31.26 -15.32 -5.70
N ILE A 428 30.34 -14.74 -4.91
CA ILE A 428 30.62 -13.57 -4.05
C ILE A 428 31.71 -13.91 -3.03
N ALA A 429 31.55 -15.03 -2.33
CA ALA A 429 32.51 -15.50 -1.33
C ALA A 429 33.91 -15.68 -1.93
N ASN A 430 34.01 -16.27 -3.13
CA ASN A 430 35.28 -16.37 -3.84
C ASN A 430 35.87 -15.00 -4.20
N CYS A 431 35.05 -14.04 -4.63
CA CYS A 431 35.53 -12.68 -4.91
C CYS A 431 36.15 -12.03 -3.66
N PHE A 432 35.52 -12.20 -2.49
CA PHE A 432 36.07 -11.69 -1.22
C PHE A 432 37.41 -12.33 -0.86
N LEU A 433 37.58 -13.63 -1.11
CA LEU A 433 38.83 -14.34 -0.83
C LEU A 433 39.97 -13.95 -1.78
N VAL A 434 39.67 -13.78 -3.07
CA VAL A 434 40.66 -13.40 -4.09
C VAL A 434 41.12 -11.96 -3.86
N ASN A 435 40.18 -11.01 -3.89
CA ASN A 435 40.48 -9.60 -3.67
C ASN A 435 39.22 -8.79 -3.33
N ILE A 436 38.95 -8.65 -2.04
CA ILE A 436 37.84 -7.82 -1.54
C ILE A 436 37.91 -6.34 -1.96
N CYS A 437 39.10 -5.84 -2.37
CA CYS A 437 39.28 -4.45 -2.78
C CYS A 437 39.03 -4.21 -4.29
N ASP A 438 38.89 -5.27 -5.10
CA ASP A 438 38.75 -5.17 -6.56
C ASP A 438 37.63 -6.09 -7.07
N LEU A 439 36.39 -5.71 -6.74
CA LEU A 439 35.17 -6.41 -7.14
C LEU A 439 34.68 -5.89 -8.50
N ARG A 440 34.78 -6.71 -9.56
CA ARG A 440 34.46 -6.30 -10.95
C ARG A 440 33.31 -7.08 -11.59
N ILE A 441 32.89 -8.17 -10.98
CA ILE A 441 31.85 -9.03 -11.53
C ILE A 441 30.49 -8.35 -11.35
N THR A 442 29.61 -8.47 -12.34
CA THR A 442 28.21 -8.05 -12.17
C THR A 442 27.42 -9.26 -11.70
N ILE A 443 26.69 -9.11 -10.60
CA ILE A 443 25.95 -10.20 -9.96
C ILE A 443 24.48 -9.83 -9.98
N SER A 444 23.68 -10.70 -10.60
CA SER A 444 22.22 -10.55 -10.65
C SER A 444 21.62 -11.36 -9.49
N PRO A 445 20.88 -10.71 -8.57
CA PRO A 445 20.19 -11.41 -7.48
C PRO A 445 19.21 -12.46 -8.02
N SER A 446 19.06 -13.58 -7.31
CA SER A 446 18.14 -14.66 -7.70
C SER A 446 16.71 -14.18 -7.96
N TRP A 447 16.20 -13.27 -7.13
CA TRP A 447 14.83 -12.74 -7.24
C TRP A 447 14.60 -11.77 -8.41
N THR A 448 15.66 -11.31 -9.09
CA THR A 448 15.53 -10.41 -10.27
C THR A 448 15.33 -11.17 -11.58
N ARG A 449 15.78 -12.44 -11.65
CA ARG A 449 15.72 -13.25 -12.88
C ARG A 449 14.32 -13.73 -13.23
N HIS A 450 13.40 -13.74 -12.27
CA HIS A 450 12.01 -14.17 -12.46
C HIS A 450 11.09 -13.08 -13.05
N ILE A 451 11.60 -11.87 -13.31
CA ILE A 451 10.82 -10.73 -13.82
C ILE A 451 10.59 -10.80 -15.35
N HIS A 452 11.29 -11.69 -16.06
CA HIS A 452 11.31 -11.68 -17.54
C HIS A 452 10.26 -12.55 -18.25
N TYR A 453 9.40 -13.28 -17.54
CA TYR A 453 8.27 -13.98 -18.16
C TYR A 453 6.98 -13.17 -17.99
N GLY A 454 6.80 -12.19 -18.89
CA GLY A 454 5.54 -11.99 -19.61
C GLY A 454 4.22 -11.89 -18.85
N ASP A 455 4.19 -11.50 -17.57
CA ASP A 455 3.01 -11.02 -16.89
C ASP A 455 3.41 -9.88 -15.94
N VAL A 456 2.83 -8.69 -16.17
CA VAL A 456 2.86 -7.55 -15.24
C VAL A 456 1.92 -7.85 -14.07
N ALA A 457 2.03 -9.05 -13.51
CA ALA A 457 1.51 -9.38 -12.21
C ALA A 457 2.60 -8.96 -11.22
N ILE A 458 2.30 -7.91 -10.46
CA ILE A 458 2.86 -7.66 -9.15
C ILE A 458 2.66 -8.98 -8.38
N TYR A 459 3.64 -9.88 -8.43
CA TYR A 459 3.52 -11.20 -7.83
C TYR A 459 3.63 -11.04 -6.32
N SER A 460 2.46 -11.09 -5.71
CA SER A 460 2.17 -11.67 -4.40
C SER A 460 3.36 -11.67 -3.45
N ILE A 461 3.42 -10.65 -2.59
CA ILE A 461 3.88 -10.86 -1.22
C ILE A 461 2.82 -11.80 -0.59
N HIS A 462 2.91 -13.10 -0.88
CA HIS A 462 2.26 -14.10 -0.04
C HIS A 462 3.02 -14.08 1.29
N ILE A 463 2.55 -13.23 2.19
CA ILE A 463 2.70 -13.47 3.62
C ILE A 463 2.08 -14.84 3.82
N TYR A 464 2.90 -15.85 4.08
CA TYR A 464 2.42 -17.04 4.75
C TYR A 464 1.99 -16.59 6.15
N LEU A 465 0.76 -16.07 6.26
CA LEU A 465 0.01 -16.19 7.49
C LEU A 465 -0.14 -17.71 7.67
N THR A 466 0.67 -18.25 8.57
CA THR A 466 0.51 -19.60 9.08
C THR A 466 -0.89 -19.71 9.68
N SER A 467 -1.83 -20.15 8.84
CA SER A 467 -2.97 -20.95 9.28
C SER A 467 -2.42 -22.30 9.73
N ASP A 468 -1.96 -22.37 10.99
CA ASP A 468 -1.68 -23.63 11.68
C ASP A 468 -1.97 -23.47 13.17
N LEU A 469 -3.26 -23.32 13.48
CA LEU A 469 -3.83 -23.81 14.74
C LEU A 469 -5.19 -24.42 14.43
N GLN A 470 -5.20 -25.67 13.98
CA GLN A 470 -6.24 -26.66 14.27
C GLN A 470 -5.82 -28.05 13.77
N ASN A 471 -4.99 -28.74 14.57
CA ASN A 471 -5.30 -30.05 15.18
C ASN A 471 -4.10 -30.59 15.96
#